data_AF-A0A382XBR9-F1
#
_entry.id   AF-A0A382XBR9-F1
#
_cell.length_a   1.000
_cell.length_b   1.000
_cell.length_c   1.000
_cell.angle_alpha   90.00
_cell.angle_beta   90.00
_cell.angle_gamma   90.00
#
_symmetry.space_group_name_H-M   'P 1'
#
loop_
_entity.id
_entity.type
_entity.pdbx_description
1 polymer ?
#
loop_
_entity_poly.entity_id
_entity_poly.type
_entity_poly.pdbx_seq_one_letter_code
_entity_poly.pdbx_strand_id
1 'polypeptide(L)'
;MAQVKTDEDAPAGFETLTFAGIGLLCEMLEPSRLISSSDWRLLISELKHWGDVPDPTLVNIVSISEDDRGPIANLRAESEWIVEFLPWGSDGMMRKRCTSAESVADAPCGGYTWNGDDLILLRKNNEASTDAGYEVSQALESGELSQAKALLYRCGFVLGRYHKEVEAVRTAPPDPRRWNARLASIEESLRADSIWRAPHTRDTQSMLSLGDVRLLDIVGEKVR
;
A
#
# COMPACT_ATOMS: atom_id res chain seq x y z
N MET A 1 -7.59 15.61 15.43
CA MET A 1 -7.17 14.52 16.34
C MET A 1 -6.00 15.03 17.16
N ALA A 2 -5.81 14.55 18.38
CA ALA A 2 -4.65 14.86 19.21
C ALA A 2 -3.79 13.61 19.33
N GLN A 3 -2.47 13.77 19.23
CA GLN A 3 -1.55 12.70 19.56
C GLN A 3 -1.61 12.46 21.07
N VAL A 4 -1.76 11.21 21.47
CA VAL A 4 -1.81 10.76 22.86
C VAL A 4 -0.68 9.77 23.10
N LYS A 5 -0.16 9.74 24.33
CA LYS A 5 0.81 8.72 24.73
C LYS A 5 0.08 7.45 25.13
N THR A 6 0.47 6.33 24.54
CA THR A 6 0.08 4.98 24.95
C THR A 6 1.35 4.15 25.16
N ASP A 7 1.32 3.24 26.14
CA ASP A 7 2.42 2.29 26.41
C ASP A 7 2.28 1.05 25.51
N GLU A 8 2.14 1.26 24.20
CA GLU A 8 2.09 0.14 23.27
C GLU A 8 3.49 -0.27 22.83
N ASP A 9 3.72 -1.58 22.77
CA ASP A 9 4.98 -2.13 22.31
C ASP A 9 5.20 -1.77 20.83
N ALA A 10 6.44 -1.41 20.50
CA ALA A 10 6.90 -1.22 19.12
C ALA A 10 8.13 -2.13 18.91
N PRO A 11 8.32 -2.69 17.70
CA PRO A 11 9.56 -3.39 17.40
C PRO A 11 10.75 -2.43 17.45
N ALA A 12 11.93 -2.98 17.75
CA ALA A 12 13.17 -2.21 17.82
C ALA A 12 13.36 -1.28 16.60
N GLY A 13 13.63 0.00 16.87
CA GLY A 13 13.82 1.03 15.84
C GLY A 13 12.53 1.67 15.34
N PHE A 14 11.35 1.23 15.77
CA PHE A 14 10.07 1.88 15.46
C PHE A 14 9.55 2.71 16.64
N GLU A 15 8.70 3.68 16.34
CA GLU A 15 7.94 4.45 17.30
C GLU A 15 6.44 4.25 17.05
N THR A 16 5.68 4.02 18.13
CA THR A 16 4.21 4.01 18.08
C THR A 16 3.67 5.41 18.29
N LEU A 17 2.90 5.90 17.34
CA LEU A 17 2.18 7.16 17.43
C LEU A 17 0.68 6.91 17.48
N THR A 18 0.05 7.32 18.57
CA THR A 18 -1.38 7.12 18.78
C THR A 18 -2.14 8.42 18.64
N PHE A 19 -3.19 8.42 17.84
CA PHE A 19 -4.03 9.57 17.56
C PHE A 19 -5.44 9.32 18.05
N ALA A 20 -5.91 10.17 18.96
CA ALA A 20 -7.26 10.13 19.48
C ALA A 20 -8.12 11.23 18.85
N GLY A 21 -9.32 10.85 18.42
CA GLY A 21 -10.36 11.72 17.90
C GLY A 21 -11.71 11.47 18.59
N ILE A 22 -12.77 12.04 18.04
CA ILE A 22 -14.13 11.77 18.51
C ILE A 22 -14.45 10.30 18.19
N GLY A 23 -14.50 9.47 19.24
CA GLY A 23 -14.91 8.06 19.15
C GLY A 23 -13.98 7.15 18.34
N LEU A 24 -12.82 7.64 17.88
CA LEU A 24 -11.84 6.87 17.14
C LEU A 24 -10.46 7.01 17.77
N LEU A 25 -9.73 5.90 17.74
CA LEU A 25 -8.32 5.82 18.06
C LEU A 25 -7.63 5.16 16.86
N CYS A 26 -6.49 5.71 16.46
CA CYS A 26 -5.68 5.19 15.37
C CYS A 26 -4.24 5.11 15.84
N GLU A 27 -3.59 3.99 15.56
CA GLU A 27 -2.19 3.73 15.88
C GLU A 27 -1.39 3.71 14.59
N MET A 28 -0.16 4.19 14.70
CA MET A 28 0.77 4.26 13.60
C MET A 28 2.14 3.76 14.08
N LEU A 29 2.80 2.92 13.29
CA LEU A 29 4.15 2.43 13.55
C LEU A 29 5.10 2.95 12.47
N GLU A 30 5.98 3.87 12.82
CA GLU A 30 6.94 4.45 11.87
C GLU A 30 8.39 4.21 12.30
N PRO A 31 9.34 4.11 11.33
CA PRO A 31 10.75 4.00 11.67
C PRO A 31 11.22 5.29 12.37
N SER A 32 11.74 5.15 13.59
CA SER A 32 12.28 6.28 14.39
C SER A 32 13.44 6.99 13.69
N ARG A 33 14.25 6.22 12.97
CA ARG A 33 15.44 6.70 12.26
C ARG A 33 15.89 5.70 11.20
N LEU A 34 16.37 6.21 10.06
CA LEU A 34 16.95 5.39 9.00
C LEU A 34 18.06 6.16 8.26
N ILE A 35 19.22 6.41 8.90
CA ILE A 35 20.30 7.20 8.27
C ILE A 35 21.51 6.32 7.92
N SER A 36 21.68 5.21 8.64
CA SER A 36 22.83 4.33 8.53
C SER A 36 22.43 2.86 8.39
N SER A 37 23.35 2.02 7.89
CA SER A 37 23.14 0.56 7.83
C SER A 37 22.87 -0.07 9.20
N SER A 38 23.39 0.54 10.29
CA SER A 38 23.05 0.14 11.66
C SER A 38 21.58 0.40 12.00
N ASP A 39 21.02 1.51 11.54
CA ASP A 39 19.60 1.83 11.76
C ASP A 39 18.72 0.80 11.03
N TRP A 40 19.07 0.45 9.78
CA TRP A 40 18.38 -0.62 9.04
C TRP A 40 18.40 -1.95 9.79
N ARG A 41 19.57 -2.36 10.30
CA ARG A 41 19.71 -3.61 11.06
C ARG A 41 18.91 -3.59 12.36
N LEU A 42 18.81 -2.42 13.01
CA LEU A 42 17.97 -2.25 14.20
C LEU A 42 16.49 -2.45 13.84
N LEU A 43 16.00 -1.76 12.80
CA LEU A 43 14.60 -1.84 12.35
C LEU A 43 14.15 -3.28 12.10
N ILE A 44 14.99 -4.10 11.47
CA ILE A 44 14.61 -5.46 11.11
C ILE A 44 14.92 -6.50 12.19
N SER A 45 15.58 -6.11 13.30
CA SER A 45 16.15 -7.06 14.27
C SER A 45 15.09 -7.91 14.99
N GLU A 46 13.90 -7.37 15.19
CA GLU A 46 12.76 -8.05 15.82
C GLU A 46 11.68 -8.48 14.81
N LEU A 47 11.92 -8.25 13.52
CA LEU A 47 10.96 -8.53 12.48
C LEU A 47 11.22 -9.90 11.83
N LYS A 48 10.15 -10.55 11.37
CA LYS A 48 10.26 -11.77 10.58
C LYS A 48 10.20 -11.46 9.10
N HIS A 49 11.27 -11.76 8.38
CA HIS A 49 11.31 -11.58 6.93
C HIS A 49 10.51 -12.66 6.18
N TRP A 50 10.16 -12.35 4.93
CA TRP A 50 9.59 -13.29 3.96
C TRP A 50 10.01 -12.89 2.55
N GLY A 51 9.96 -13.84 1.62
CA GLY A 51 10.36 -13.62 0.23
C GLY A 51 11.84 -13.23 0.10
N ASP A 52 12.13 -12.44 -0.93
CA ASP A 52 13.47 -11.95 -1.24
C ASP A 52 13.75 -10.65 -0.47
N VAL A 53 14.82 -10.65 0.33
CA VAL A 53 15.32 -9.46 1.04
C VAL A 53 16.83 -9.33 0.84
N PRO A 54 17.39 -8.10 0.80
CA PRO A 54 18.84 -7.90 0.69
C PRO A 54 19.57 -8.41 1.94
N ASP A 55 20.85 -8.78 1.81
CA ASP A 55 21.67 -9.10 2.97
C ASP A 55 21.78 -7.86 3.89
N PRO A 56 21.30 -7.92 5.14
CA PRO A 56 21.33 -6.78 6.05
C PRO A 56 22.72 -6.23 6.34
N THR A 57 23.77 -7.03 6.11
CA THR A 57 25.16 -6.62 6.32
C THR A 57 25.69 -5.75 5.17
N LEU A 58 25.14 -5.90 3.97
CA LEU A 58 25.59 -5.23 2.74
C LEU A 58 24.78 -3.98 2.37
N VAL A 59 23.65 -3.75 3.06
CA VAL A 59 22.75 -2.61 2.81
C VAL A 59 23.44 -1.27 3.08
N ASN A 60 23.33 -0.36 2.10
CA ASN A 60 23.57 1.07 2.24
C ASN A 60 22.30 1.85 1.90
N ILE A 61 22.03 2.92 2.65
CA ILE A 61 20.86 3.79 2.41
C ILE A 61 21.25 4.81 1.35
N VAL A 62 20.53 4.82 0.23
CA VAL A 62 20.78 5.73 -0.90
C VAL A 62 19.99 7.02 -0.70
N SER A 63 18.69 6.89 -0.42
CA SER A 63 17.81 8.03 -0.17
C SER A 63 16.59 7.60 0.64
N ILE A 64 15.95 8.60 1.22
CA ILE A 64 14.67 8.46 1.93
C ILE A 64 13.75 9.54 1.36
N SER A 65 12.51 9.16 1.13
CA SER A 65 11.42 10.04 0.75
C SER A 65 10.16 9.60 1.48
N GLU A 66 9.06 10.30 1.26
CA GLU A 66 7.74 9.94 1.78
C GLU A 66 6.68 10.23 0.72
N ASP A 67 5.58 9.49 0.79
CA ASP A 67 4.35 9.80 0.08
C ASP A 67 3.15 9.71 1.03
N ASP A 68 1.93 9.80 0.50
CA ASP A 68 0.71 9.76 1.31
C ASP A 68 0.49 8.42 2.03
N ARG A 69 1.22 7.35 1.68
CA ARG A 69 1.13 6.02 2.34
C ARG A 69 2.18 5.87 3.42
N GLY A 70 3.31 6.56 3.31
CA GLY A 70 4.32 6.62 4.35
C GLY A 70 5.75 6.77 3.84
N PRO A 71 6.72 6.51 4.71
CA PRO A 71 8.13 6.57 4.36
C PRO A 71 8.53 5.53 3.31
N ILE A 72 9.41 5.93 2.39
CA ILE A 72 10.02 5.08 1.38
C ILE A 72 11.53 5.25 1.45
N ALA A 73 12.26 4.14 1.48
CA ALA A 73 13.72 4.15 1.41
C ALA A 73 14.21 3.45 0.14
N ASN A 74 15.22 4.05 -0.50
CA ASN A 74 15.99 3.38 -1.54
C ASN A 74 17.25 2.82 -0.92
N LEU A 75 17.44 1.51 -1.02
CA LEU A 75 18.59 0.81 -0.48
C LEU A 75 19.43 0.23 -1.62
N ARG A 76 20.75 0.31 -1.47
CA ARG A 76 21.72 -0.36 -2.34
C ARG A 76 22.39 -1.50 -1.58
N ALA A 77 22.29 -2.70 -2.13
CA ALA A 77 23.03 -3.88 -1.69
C ALA A 77 23.58 -4.59 -2.94
N GLU A 78 23.18 -5.83 -3.18
CA GLU A 78 23.50 -6.62 -4.39
C GLU A 78 22.77 -6.08 -5.62
N SER A 79 21.61 -5.45 -5.39
CA SER A 79 20.82 -4.70 -6.35
C SER A 79 20.28 -3.43 -5.70
N GLU A 80 19.58 -2.61 -6.47
CA GLU A 80 18.78 -1.51 -5.94
C GLU A 80 17.44 -2.03 -5.43
N TRP A 81 17.00 -1.52 -4.29
CA TRP A 81 15.78 -1.92 -3.60
C TRP A 81 14.94 -0.70 -3.24
N ILE A 82 13.63 -0.83 -3.43
CA ILE A 82 12.63 0.10 -2.91
C ILE A 82 12.02 -0.56 -1.68
N VAL A 83 12.00 0.19 -0.59
CA VAL A 83 11.47 -0.24 0.70
C VAL A 83 10.32 0.67 1.08
N GLU A 84 9.12 0.11 1.19
CA GLU A 84 7.90 0.84 1.56
C GLU A 84 7.55 0.47 3.00
N PHE A 85 7.48 1.47 3.89
CA PHE A 85 7.02 1.28 5.26
C PHE A 85 5.49 1.42 5.30
N LEU A 86 4.82 0.57 6.08
CA LEU A 86 3.37 0.56 6.21
C LEU A 86 2.95 1.09 7.58
N PRO A 87 2.96 2.43 7.78
CA PRO A 87 2.76 3.03 9.08
C PRO A 87 1.38 2.72 9.70
N TRP A 88 0.36 2.57 8.86
CA TRP A 88 -1.00 2.22 9.28
C TRP A 88 -1.27 0.70 9.29
N GLY A 89 -0.22 -0.10 9.14
CA GLY A 89 -0.29 -1.55 9.04
C GLY A 89 -0.79 -2.04 7.67
N SER A 90 -0.93 -3.36 7.59
CA SER A 90 -1.40 -4.10 6.42
C SER A 90 -2.55 -5.01 6.83
N ASP A 91 -3.45 -5.33 5.89
CA ASP A 91 -4.42 -6.41 6.12
C ASP A 91 -3.82 -7.82 5.93
N GLY A 92 -2.52 -7.90 5.64
CA GLY A 92 -1.76 -9.14 5.41
C GLY A 92 -2.14 -9.88 4.13
N MET A 93 -3.00 -9.28 3.28
CA MET A 93 -3.55 -9.93 2.09
C MET A 93 -2.92 -9.43 0.79
N MET A 94 -2.12 -8.36 0.81
CA MET A 94 -1.51 -7.77 -0.40
C MET A 94 -0.77 -8.82 -1.23
N ARG A 95 0.11 -9.60 -0.61
CA ARG A 95 0.82 -10.71 -1.27
C ARG A 95 -0.12 -11.68 -1.99
N LYS A 96 -1.20 -12.12 -1.33
CA LYS A 96 -2.18 -13.05 -1.92
C LYS A 96 -2.93 -12.42 -3.10
N ARG A 97 -3.17 -11.11 -3.05
CA ARG A 97 -3.79 -10.34 -4.14
C ARG A 97 -2.89 -10.29 -5.35
N CYS A 98 -1.62 -9.95 -5.16
CA CYS A 98 -0.67 -9.82 -6.26
C CYS A 98 -0.33 -11.17 -6.91
N THR A 99 -0.16 -12.26 -6.15
CA THR A 99 0.12 -13.60 -6.71
C THR A 99 -1.05 -14.17 -7.53
N SER A 100 -2.25 -13.62 -7.37
CA SER A 100 -3.42 -14.05 -8.15
C SER A 100 -3.45 -13.47 -9.57
N ALA A 101 -2.55 -12.52 -9.88
CA ALA A 101 -2.50 -11.83 -11.17
C ALA A 101 -1.05 -11.46 -11.56
N GLU A 102 -0.11 -12.39 -11.45
CA GLU A 102 1.34 -12.16 -11.65
C GLU A 102 1.69 -11.54 -13.01
N SER A 103 0.83 -11.69 -14.02
CA SER A 103 1.05 -11.14 -15.36
C SER A 103 0.88 -9.61 -15.42
N VAL A 104 0.13 -9.04 -14.46
CA VAL A 104 -0.25 -7.62 -14.41
C VAL A 104 0.18 -6.96 -13.10
N ALA A 105 0.15 -7.69 -12.00
CA ALA A 105 0.59 -7.18 -10.71
C ALA A 105 2.11 -7.21 -10.62
N ASP A 106 2.72 -6.06 -10.33
CA ASP A 106 4.07 -6.01 -9.81
C ASP A 106 3.97 -6.21 -8.30
N ALA A 107 4.20 -7.44 -7.82
CA ALA A 107 4.13 -7.75 -6.40
C ALA A 107 5.43 -7.34 -5.68
N PRO A 108 5.38 -6.96 -4.39
CA PRO A 108 6.58 -6.96 -3.57
C PRO A 108 7.23 -8.35 -3.59
N CYS A 109 8.54 -8.41 -3.80
CA CYS A 109 9.28 -9.67 -3.83
C CYS A 109 9.64 -10.17 -2.43
N GLY A 110 9.61 -9.30 -1.43
CA GLY A 110 9.81 -9.67 -0.03
C GLY A 110 9.28 -8.61 0.93
N GLY A 111 9.52 -8.83 2.22
CA GLY A 111 9.02 -7.95 3.26
C GLY A 111 9.40 -8.39 4.66
N TYR A 112 8.99 -7.60 5.64
CA TYR A 112 9.13 -7.87 7.06
C TYR A 112 7.80 -7.73 7.76
N THR A 113 7.54 -8.67 8.68
CA THR A 113 6.31 -8.76 9.47
C THR A 113 6.61 -8.61 10.96
N TRP A 114 5.65 -8.06 11.69
CA TRP A 114 5.62 -8.02 13.15
C TRP A 114 4.24 -8.46 13.62
N ASN A 115 4.17 -9.38 14.58
CA ASN A 115 2.91 -9.93 15.09
C ASN A 115 1.94 -10.50 14.03
N GLY A 116 2.43 -10.81 12.84
CA GLY A 116 1.64 -11.37 11.73
C GLY A 116 1.25 -10.36 10.66
N ASP A 117 1.44 -9.06 10.91
CA ASP A 117 1.13 -7.98 9.98
C ASP A 117 2.39 -7.52 9.22
N ASP A 118 2.25 -7.23 7.93
CA ASP A 118 3.35 -6.67 7.13
C ASP A 118 3.61 -5.22 7.58
N LEU A 119 4.85 -4.91 7.97
CA LEU A 119 5.31 -3.56 8.31
C LEU A 119 6.20 -2.94 7.23
N ILE A 120 6.92 -3.79 6.48
CA ILE A 120 7.85 -3.35 5.44
C ILE A 120 7.63 -4.21 4.20
N LEU A 121 7.49 -3.58 3.04
CA LEU A 121 7.47 -4.24 1.74
C LEU A 121 8.76 -3.91 0.98
N LEU A 122 9.29 -4.90 0.26
CA LEU A 122 10.51 -4.77 -0.53
C LEU A 122 10.27 -5.13 -1.99
N ARG A 123 10.83 -4.32 -2.87
CA ARG A 123 10.83 -4.49 -4.33
C ARG A 123 12.24 -4.29 -4.87
N LYS A 124 12.58 -4.99 -5.95
CA LYS A 124 13.77 -4.68 -6.73
C LYS A 124 13.48 -3.46 -7.60
N ASN A 125 14.35 -2.46 -7.56
CA ASN A 125 14.22 -1.28 -8.39
C ASN A 125 14.71 -1.60 -9.81
N ASN A 126 13.80 -2.02 -10.69
CA ASN A 126 14.12 -2.39 -12.07
C ASN A 126 13.83 -1.21 -13.01
N GLU A 127 14.86 -0.40 -13.28
CA GLU A 127 14.89 0.76 -14.20
C GLU A 127 13.79 1.84 -14.05
N ALA A 128 14.15 3.07 -14.45
CA ALA A 128 13.32 4.26 -14.28
C ALA A 128 12.17 4.30 -15.31
N SER A 129 11.13 3.52 -15.07
CA SER A 129 9.85 3.68 -15.76
C SER A 129 8.99 4.69 -15.02
N THR A 130 8.56 5.72 -15.75
CA THR A 130 7.67 6.77 -15.27
C THR A 130 6.29 6.20 -14.94
N ASP A 131 5.71 6.63 -13.84
CA ASP A 131 4.34 6.25 -13.47
C ASP A 131 3.29 7.01 -14.28
N ALA A 132 2.10 6.42 -14.39
CA ALA A 132 1.01 7.00 -15.15
C ALA A 132 0.50 8.32 -14.55
N GLY A 133 0.67 8.54 -13.24
CA GLY A 133 0.28 9.79 -12.57
C GLY A 133 1.09 10.97 -13.10
N TYR A 134 2.42 10.82 -13.17
CA TYR A 134 3.30 11.80 -13.77
C TYR A 134 2.99 12.01 -15.26
N GLU A 135 2.85 10.93 -16.05
CA GLU A 135 2.56 11.03 -17.49
C GLU A 135 1.24 11.77 -17.76
N VAL A 136 0.18 11.46 -17.00
CA VAL A 136 -1.13 12.13 -17.13
C VAL A 136 -1.00 13.60 -16.75
N SER A 137 -0.28 13.92 -15.67
CA SER A 137 -0.09 15.30 -15.21
C SER A 137 0.63 16.14 -16.27
N GLN A 138 1.73 15.61 -16.85
CA GLN A 138 2.47 16.28 -17.92
C GLN A 138 1.62 16.51 -19.18
N ALA A 139 0.81 15.53 -19.58
CA ALA A 139 -0.08 15.67 -20.73
C ALA A 139 -1.16 16.75 -20.49
N LEU A 140 -1.69 16.83 -19.26
CA LEU A 140 -2.67 17.86 -18.88
C LEU A 140 -2.03 19.27 -18.84
N GLU A 141 -0.85 19.41 -18.25
CA GLU A 141 -0.09 20.67 -18.20
C GLU A 141 0.26 21.20 -19.60
N SER A 142 0.56 20.28 -20.53
CA SER A 142 0.90 20.62 -21.92
C SER A 142 -0.34 20.83 -22.81
N GLY A 143 -1.55 20.65 -22.28
CA GLY A 143 -2.81 20.77 -23.03
C GLY A 143 -3.09 19.62 -23.99
N GLU A 144 -2.36 18.51 -23.90
CA GLU A 144 -2.46 17.33 -24.75
C GLU A 144 -3.59 16.39 -24.29
N LEU A 145 -4.84 16.88 -24.36
CA LEU A 145 -6.01 16.15 -23.85
C LEU A 145 -6.21 14.76 -24.49
N SER A 146 -5.83 14.59 -25.76
CA SER A 146 -5.92 13.29 -26.43
C SER A 146 -4.94 12.28 -25.83
N GLN A 147 -3.73 12.71 -25.48
CA GLN A 147 -2.73 11.89 -24.84
C GLN A 147 -3.16 11.55 -23.40
N ALA A 148 -3.61 12.54 -22.63
CA ALA A 148 -4.13 12.31 -21.28
C ALA A 148 -5.27 11.28 -21.27
N LYS A 149 -6.21 11.37 -22.22
CA LYS A 149 -7.27 10.36 -22.39
C LYS A 149 -6.72 8.98 -22.70
N ALA A 150 -5.77 8.88 -23.64
CA ALA A 150 -5.15 7.61 -23.99
C ALA A 150 -4.44 6.95 -22.79
N LEU A 151 -3.75 7.74 -21.97
CA LEU A 151 -3.11 7.28 -20.74
C LEU A 151 -4.15 6.78 -19.72
N LEU A 152 -5.25 7.50 -19.51
CA LEU A 152 -6.33 7.07 -18.63
C LEU A 152 -7.00 5.77 -19.13
N TYR A 153 -7.20 5.63 -20.45
CA TYR A 153 -7.68 4.37 -21.03
C TYR A 153 -6.71 3.22 -20.79
N ARG A 154 -5.40 3.45 -20.92
CA ARG A 154 -4.36 2.46 -20.59
C ARG A 154 -4.45 2.03 -19.13
N CYS A 155 -4.59 2.99 -18.21
CA CYS A 155 -4.74 2.71 -16.78
C CYS A 155 -5.98 1.83 -16.49
N GLY A 156 -7.13 2.20 -17.05
CA GLY A 156 -8.35 1.40 -16.94
C GLY A 156 -8.20 0.00 -17.56
N PHE A 157 -7.46 -0.11 -18.65
CA PHE A 157 -7.16 -1.40 -19.29
C PHE A 157 -6.29 -2.31 -18.41
N VAL A 158 -5.24 -1.78 -17.78
CA VAL A 158 -4.36 -2.51 -16.84
C VAL A 158 -5.20 -3.04 -15.66
N LEU A 159 -6.02 -2.19 -15.04
CA LEU A 159 -6.91 -2.62 -13.95
C LEU A 159 -7.94 -3.66 -14.42
N GLY A 160 -8.49 -3.50 -15.64
CA GLY A 160 -9.39 -4.48 -16.24
C GLY A 160 -8.73 -5.84 -16.46
N ARG A 161 -7.45 -5.87 -16.85
CA ARG A 161 -6.68 -7.13 -16.97
C ARG A 161 -6.48 -7.79 -15.62
N TYR A 162 -6.07 -7.03 -14.59
CA TYR A 162 -5.96 -7.56 -13.23
C TYR A 162 -7.30 -8.18 -12.78
N HIS A 163 -8.40 -7.45 -12.94
CA HIS A 163 -9.75 -7.93 -12.58
C HIS A 163 -10.15 -9.20 -13.32
N LYS A 164 -9.80 -9.32 -14.61
CA LYS A 164 -10.05 -10.53 -15.40
C LYS A 164 -9.26 -11.75 -14.88
N GLU A 165 -8.03 -11.56 -14.41
CA GLU A 165 -7.23 -12.66 -13.86
C GLU A 165 -7.76 -13.14 -12.51
N VAL A 166 -8.13 -12.22 -11.62
CA VAL A 166 -8.62 -12.58 -10.28
C VAL A 166 -10.09 -13.01 -10.24
N GLU A 167 -10.86 -12.78 -11.32
CA GLU A 167 -12.24 -13.27 -11.47
C GLU A 167 -12.32 -14.79 -11.26
N ALA A 168 -11.37 -15.54 -11.84
CA ALA A 168 -11.30 -16.99 -11.70
C ALA A 168 -10.88 -17.45 -10.29
N VAL A 169 -10.17 -16.59 -9.55
CA VAL A 169 -9.69 -16.89 -8.20
C VAL A 169 -10.80 -16.71 -7.17
N ARG A 170 -11.50 -15.57 -7.23
CA ARG A 170 -12.55 -15.26 -6.26
C ARG A 170 -13.52 -14.20 -6.75
N THR A 171 -14.73 -14.66 -7.02
CA THR A 171 -15.93 -13.82 -7.10
C THR A 171 -16.89 -14.26 -5.99
N ALA A 172 -17.25 -13.33 -5.11
CA ALA A 172 -18.17 -13.57 -4.01
C ALA A 172 -19.49 -12.82 -4.24
N PRO A 173 -20.63 -13.34 -3.74
CA PRO A 173 -21.85 -12.56 -3.72
C PRO A 173 -21.63 -11.28 -2.90
N PRO A 174 -22.36 -10.19 -3.21
CA PRO A 174 -22.25 -8.96 -2.47
C PRO A 174 -22.71 -9.16 -1.02
N ASP A 175 -21.97 -8.62 -0.06
CA ASP A 175 -22.37 -8.59 1.35
C ASP A 175 -22.61 -7.14 1.83
N PRO A 176 -23.66 -6.47 1.31
CA PRO A 176 -23.95 -5.09 1.64
C PRO A 176 -24.35 -4.94 3.12
N ARG A 177 -24.84 -6.01 3.76
CA ARG A 177 -25.22 -5.99 5.18
C ARG A 177 -23.99 -5.79 6.06
N ARG A 178 -22.93 -6.55 5.85
CA ARG A 178 -21.69 -6.40 6.61
C ARG A 178 -21.04 -5.03 6.40
N TRP A 179 -21.02 -4.55 5.16
CA TRP A 179 -20.51 -3.21 4.84
C TRP A 179 -21.33 -2.10 5.52
N ASN A 180 -22.66 -2.13 5.37
CA ASN A 180 -23.54 -1.15 5.99
C ASN A 180 -23.48 -1.17 7.53
N ALA A 181 -23.32 -2.35 8.14
CA ALA A 181 -23.15 -2.48 9.59
C ALA A 181 -21.84 -1.83 10.06
N ARG A 182 -20.73 -2.04 9.33
CA ARG A 182 -19.46 -1.39 9.62
C ARG A 182 -19.55 0.13 9.49
N LEU A 183 -20.19 0.62 8.42
CA LEU A 183 -20.39 2.07 8.23
C LEU A 183 -21.26 2.66 9.34
N ALA A 184 -22.35 2.00 9.73
CA ALA A 184 -23.20 2.47 10.83
C ALA A 184 -22.45 2.57 12.17
N SER A 185 -21.56 1.62 12.46
CA SER A 185 -20.70 1.69 13.66
C SER A 185 -19.72 2.88 13.62
N ILE A 186 -19.17 3.19 12.44
CA ILE A 186 -18.30 4.35 12.25
C ILE A 186 -19.11 5.65 12.37
N GLU A 187 -20.30 5.73 11.78
CA GLU A 187 -21.23 6.87 11.91
C GLU A 187 -21.56 7.16 13.37
N GLU A 188 -21.93 6.12 14.14
CA GLU A 188 -22.23 6.24 15.57
C GLU A 188 -21.02 6.73 16.37
N SER A 189 -19.83 6.16 16.10
CA SER A 189 -18.60 6.53 16.79
C SER A 189 -18.20 7.98 16.50
N LEU A 190 -18.33 8.40 15.24
CA LEU A 190 -18.00 9.76 14.79
C LEU A 190 -19.09 10.79 15.07
N ARG A 191 -20.30 10.36 15.46
CA ARG A 191 -21.51 11.20 15.52
C ARG A 191 -21.78 11.90 14.19
N ALA A 192 -21.59 11.18 13.09
CA ALA A 192 -21.72 11.68 11.74
C ALA A 192 -23.04 11.19 11.10
N ASP A 193 -23.75 12.10 10.42
CA ASP A 193 -25.03 11.80 9.76
C ASP A 193 -24.89 11.65 8.21
N SER A 194 -23.66 11.57 7.69
CA SER A 194 -23.38 11.90 6.28
C SER A 194 -22.72 10.80 5.45
N ILE A 195 -22.59 9.55 5.92
CA ILE A 195 -21.92 8.53 5.11
C ILE A 195 -22.87 8.00 4.01
N TRP A 196 -22.47 8.25 2.77
CA TRP A 196 -23.20 7.80 1.59
C TRP A 196 -23.21 6.26 1.51
N ARG A 197 -24.40 5.69 1.31
CA ARG A 197 -24.58 4.26 1.06
C ARG A 197 -24.76 4.04 -0.44
N ALA A 198 -23.84 3.30 -1.04
CA ALA A 198 -23.99 2.90 -2.45
C ALA A 198 -25.23 2.03 -2.61
N PRO A 199 -26.09 2.28 -3.62
CA PRO A 199 -27.15 1.34 -3.95
C PRO A 199 -26.53 0.06 -4.49
N HIS A 200 -26.64 -1.04 -3.74
CA HIS A 200 -26.20 -2.36 -4.20
C HIS A 200 -27.35 -3.05 -4.94
N THR A 201 -27.06 -3.53 -6.16
CA THR A 201 -28.00 -4.38 -6.90
C THR A 201 -27.74 -5.85 -6.58
N ARG A 202 -28.73 -6.73 -6.82
CA ARG A 202 -28.54 -8.19 -6.67
C ARG A 202 -27.42 -8.73 -7.58
N ASP A 203 -27.15 -8.04 -8.68
CA ASP A 203 -26.17 -8.45 -9.69
C ASP A 203 -24.78 -7.87 -9.41
N THR A 204 -24.61 -7.03 -8.38
CA THR A 204 -23.30 -6.49 -8.00
C THR A 204 -22.42 -7.62 -7.48
N GLN A 205 -21.37 -7.99 -8.21
CA GLN A 205 -20.40 -8.99 -7.75
C GLN A 205 -19.29 -8.33 -6.93
N SER A 206 -18.77 -9.05 -5.94
CA SER A 206 -17.56 -8.65 -5.21
C SER A 206 -16.38 -9.48 -5.71
N MET A 207 -15.26 -8.82 -6.01
CA MET A 207 -14.04 -9.47 -6.48
C MET A 207 -12.84 -9.08 -5.64
N LEU A 208 -11.74 -9.81 -5.83
CA LEU A 208 -10.48 -9.51 -5.17
C LEU A 208 -9.90 -8.17 -5.68
N SER A 209 -10.00 -7.11 -4.89
CA SER A 209 -9.38 -5.81 -5.21
C SER A 209 -7.95 -5.74 -4.69
N LEU A 210 -7.09 -4.97 -5.37
CA LEU A 210 -5.76 -4.58 -4.88
C LEU A 210 -5.84 -3.63 -3.67
N GLY A 211 -6.95 -2.89 -3.53
CA GLY A 211 -7.16 -1.91 -2.45
C GLY A 211 -6.98 -0.48 -2.94
N ASP A 212 -6.17 0.31 -2.24
CA ASP A 212 -5.86 1.71 -2.56
C ASP A 212 -4.93 1.79 -3.78
N VAL A 213 -5.44 1.58 -5.00
CA VAL A 213 -4.64 1.76 -6.23
C VAL A 213 -4.81 3.17 -6.79
N ARG A 214 -3.70 3.80 -7.12
CA ARG A 214 -3.59 5.17 -7.64
C ARG A 214 -2.89 5.15 -9.01
N LEU A 215 -2.93 6.28 -9.71
CA LEU A 215 -2.24 6.41 -11.00
C LEU A 215 -0.72 6.21 -10.87
N LEU A 216 -0.14 6.61 -9.74
CA LEU A 216 1.28 6.42 -9.45
C LEU A 216 1.71 4.95 -9.29
N ASP A 217 0.75 4.06 -9.05
CA ASP A 217 1.03 2.62 -8.97
C ASP A 217 1.06 1.95 -10.33
N ILE A 218 0.62 2.64 -11.40
CA ILE A 218 0.56 2.08 -12.74
C ILE A 218 1.83 2.46 -13.49
N VAL A 219 2.64 1.46 -13.78
CA VAL A 219 3.93 1.62 -14.44
C VAL A 219 3.95 0.73 -15.67
N GLY A 220 3.94 1.36 -16.86
CA GLY A 220 3.80 0.65 -18.13
C GLY A 220 2.49 -0.13 -18.22
N GLU A 221 2.60 -1.47 -18.29
CA GLU A 221 1.45 -2.39 -18.33
C GLU A 221 1.16 -3.08 -16.99
N LYS A 222 1.83 -2.68 -15.92
CA LYS A 222 1.71 -3.29 -14.59
C LYS A 222 1.13 -2.33 -13.57
N VAL A 223 0.59 -2.90 -12.49
CA VAL A 223 0.14 -2.21 -11.29
C VAL A 223 0.94 -2.68 -10.08
N ARG A 224 1.55 -1.75 -9.35
CA ARG A 224 2.34 -2.00 -8.15
C ARG A 224 1.48 -2.10 -6.90
#